data_AF-A0A2H0UR69-F1
#
_entry.id   AF-A0A2H0UR69-F1
#
_cell.length_a   1.000
_cell.length_b   1.000
_cell.length_c   1.000
_cell.angle_alpha   90.00
_cell.angle_beta   90.00
_cell.angle_gamma   90.00
#
_symmetry.space_group_name_H-M   'P 1'
#
loop_
_entity.id
_entity.type
_entity.pdbx_description
1 polymer ?
#
loop_
_entity_poly.entity_id
_entity_poly.type
_entity_poly.pdbx_seq_one_letter_code
_entity_poly.pdbx_strand_id
1 'polypeptide(L)'
;MAKKLLVIAVLFLLLKSDNSGSDMKIESPPLNEKSFKNYFAKDLKFSIKNVTFQDLLKSPGSDWLVYHGDYQATHYSPLSEINRENIKNLTVKWTFNITDAPNLRSSPIIHNGIMYVTVANEIQALDAETGQWLWRWQAYKERGKGINRGVAIYENKLFFSTSDCRLVALNKITGNLIWSTQYATSGQGQRYFSTMAPLVTKDRIVMGVGNHNDSEGGFIVAFSVSDGKELWRFRALPPASNLRGAPTWLTGSYDTETDTIYWAIGTLSDQQRSNPESYQPNAYHDSIVALNAKDGQLKWSVRLNKQLPMDWDPNEPLILTEVNNRKVILLAHRNGIFYSINRTSGQIMSTNPFVKEIEWNSKKRLCPSIRGATNWMPPSLSHITRLVYITTLEGCAGEDNPFVIKAIDSASLKIKWSYLTRGTNIAAPGLMATAGNIVFGSEGSGHIVALDAVTGKKIWDFGTGRAIFGAPVSYSINNRQYISIVAGSDIYTFGLHSAQ
;
A
#
# COMPACT_ATOMS: atom_id res chain seq x y z
N MET A 1 13.87 15.87 41.65
CA MET A 1 14.39 15.67 40.27
C MET A 1 15.41 14.52 40.12
N ALA A 2 15.89 13.85 41.17
CA ALA A 2 16.96 12.85 41.04
C ALA A 2 16.54 11.36 40.85
N LYS A 3 15.23 11.03 40.88
CA LYS A 3 14.76 9.63 40.75
C LYS A 3 14.33 9.18 39.34
N LYS A 4 14.30 10.09 38.35
CA LYS A 4 13.92 9.76 36.96
C LYS A 4 15.09 9.41 36.03
N LEU A 5 16.34 9.62 36.45
CA LEU A 5 17.53 9.30 35.63
C LEU A 5 17.98 7.84 35.74
N LEU A 6 17.62 7.12 36.81
CA LEU A 6 18.19 5.80 37.09
C LEU A 6 17.56 4.65 36.27
N VAL A 7 16.35 4.84 35.72
CA VAL A 7 15.67 3.81 34.91
C VAL A 7 16.21 3.76 33.47
N ILE A 8 16.88 4.81 33.01
CA ILE A 8 17.38 4.91 31.63
C ILE A 8 18.80 4.33 31.49
N ALA A 9 19.59 4.28 32.58
CA ALA A 9 20.95 3.74 32.56
C ALA A 9 21.01 2.20 32.53
N VAL A 10 19.99 1.52 33.07
CA VAL A 10 19.98 0.04 33.18
C VAL A 10 19.65 -0.64 31.85
N LEU A 11 19.08 0.06 30.85
CA LEU A 11 18.81 -0.50 29.53
C LEU A 11 20.07 -0.60 28.63
N PHE A 12 21.19 -0.02 29.02
CA PHE A 12 22.38 0.11 28.16
C PHE A 12 23.44 -0.99 28.35
N LEU A 13 23.35 -1.83 29.39
CA LEU A 13 24.36 -2.85 29.69
C LEU A 13 24.20 -4.19 28.93
N LEU A 14 23.28 -4.27 27.95
CA LEU A 14 23.09 -5.46 27.10
C LEU A 14 23.39 -5.23 25.60
N LEU A 15 24.10 -4.15 25.25
CA LEU A 15 24.51 -3.85 23.87
C LEU A 15 25.93 -4.37 23.56
N LYS A 16 26.10 -5.69 23.62
CA LYS A 16 27.03 -6.42 22.75
C LYS A 16 26.27 -7.62 22.20
N SER A 17 25.55 -7.41 21.09
CA SER A 17 25.07 -8.55 20.30
C SER A 17 26.20 -9.00 19.39
N ASP A 18 26.54 -10.27 19.53
CA ASP A 18 27.55 -10.98 18.74
C ASP A 18 27.37 -10.81 17.23
N ASN A 19 28.51 -10.62 16.57
CA ASN A 19 28.66 -10.71 15.13
C ASN A 19 28.45 -12.17 14.70
N SER A 20 27.25 -12.50 14.23
CA SER A 20 27.05 -13.68 13.40
C SER A 20 26.31 -13.29 12.11
N GLY A 21 27.10 -12.95 11.08
CA GLY A 21 26.77 -13.09 9.66
C GLY A 21 25.53 -12.36 9.11
N SER A 22 25.69 -11.10 8.69
CA SER A 22 25.07 -10.54 7.47
C SER A 22 25.43 -9.06 7.30
N ASP A 23 25.61 -8.63 6.05
CA ASP A 23 25.96 -7.26 5.60
C ASP A 23 24.93 -6.14 5.95
N MET A 24 24.10 -6.30 6.99
CA MET A 24 23.09 -5.33 7.40
C MET A 24 23.75 -4.12 8.08
N LYS A 25 23.50 -2.91 7.58
CA LYS A 25 24.06 -1.66 8.12
C LYS A 25 22.95 -0.70 8.53
N ILE A 26 23.07 -0.17 9.74
CA ILE A 26 22.34 1.03 10.16
C ILE A 26 23.24 2.21 9.84
N GLU A 27 22.75 3.12 9.00
CA GLU A 27 23.40 4.41 8.78
C GLU A 27 22.51 5.48 9.41
N SER A 28 22.88 5.95 10.60
CA SER A 28 22.28 7.14 11.20
C SER A 28 22.90 8.40 10.59
N PRO A 29 22.18 9.54 10.52
CA PRO A 29 22.83 10.84 10.46
C PRO A 29 23.79 10.99 11.66
N PRO A 30 24.67 12.00 11.67
CA PRO A 30 25.64 12.25 12.75
C PRO A 30 24.95 12.76 14.04
N LEU A 31 23.74 12.32 14.33
CA LEU A 31 23.16 12.47 15.65
C LEU A 31 23.68 11.32 16.50
N ASN A 32 24.85 11.55 17.10
CA ASN A 32 25.25 10.74 18.26
C ASN A 32 24.09 10.74 19.28
N GLU A 33 24.07 9.74 20.16
CA GLU A 33 22.98 9.53 21.12
C GLU A 33 22.56 10.80 21.88
N LYS A 34 23.51 11.71 22.15
CA LYS A 34 23.27 13.00 22.79
C LYS A 34 22.55 13.99 21.89
N SER A 35 22.89 14.08 20.60
CA SER A 35 22.19 14.92 19.63
C SER A 35 20.80 14.36 19.28
N PHE A 36 20.65 13.03 19.22
CA PHE A 36 19.34 12.38 19.07
C PHE A 36 18.45 12.68 20.27
N LYS A 37 18.96 12.46 21.49
CA LYS A 37 18.26 12.83 22.74
C LYS A 37 17.95 14.33 22.78
N ASN A 38 18.87 15.19 22.38
CA ASN A 38 18.64 16.64 22.37
C ASN A 38 17.60 17.08 21.34
N TYR A 39 17.51 16.45 20.17
CA TYR A 39 16.45 16.71 19.20
C TYR A 39 15.07 16.43 19.82
N PHE A 40 14.88 15.22 20.36
CA PHE A 40 13.63 14.84 21.01
C PHE A 40 13.38 15.53 22.37
N ALA A 41 14.42 16.01 23.05
CA ALA A 41 14.31 16.68 24.36
C ALA A 41 14.19 18.20 24.28
N LYS A 42 14.76 18.87 23.26
CA LYS A 42 14.55 20.30 23.00
C LYS A 42 13.25 20.52 22.24
N ASP A 43 12.97 19.70 21.24
CA ASP A 43 11.73 19.74 20.48
C ASP A 43 10.74 18.73 21.06
N LEU A 44 10.15 19.08 22.21
CA LEU A 44 9.09 18.36 22.94
C LEU A 44 7.85 17.96 22.07
N LYS A 45 7.88 18.19 20.75
CA LYS A 45 6.84 17.88 19.77
C LYS A 45 6.47 16.40 19.75
N PHE A 46 7.42 15.49 19.99
CA PHE A 46 7.19 14.06 19.80
C PHE A 46 6.97 13.32 21.12
N SER A 47 5.71 13.04 21.44
CA SER A 47 5.39 12.09 22.51
C SER A 47 5.72 10.67 22.05
N ILE A 48 6.66 10.00 22.74
CA ILE A 48 7.05 8.60 22.49
C ILE A 48 5.93 7.68 22.99
N LYS A 49 4.81 7.67 22.28
CA LYS A 49 3.68 6.78 22.55
C LYS A 49 3.80 5.54 21.68
N ASN A 50 3.52 4.38 22.27
CA ASN A 50 3.31 3.16 21.50
C ASN A 50 2.04 3.32 20.66
N VAL A 51 2.07 2.78 19.44
CA VAL A 51 0.85 2.68 18.62
C VAL A 51 0.02 1.55 19.17
N THR A 52 -1.18 1.85 19.65
CA THR A 52 -2.14 0.85 20.11
C THR A 52 -2.99 0.38 18.94
N PHE A 53 -3.72 -0.73 19.12
CA PHE A 53 -4.64 -1.20 18.08
C PHE A 53 -5.79 -0.21 17.87
N GLN A 54 -6.20 0.52 18.91
CA GLN A 54 -7.21 1.57 18.82
C GLN A 54 -6.73 2.77 17.98
N ASP A 55 -5.44 3.05 17.95
CA ASP A 55 -4.89 4.09 17.08
C ASP A 55 -4.96 3.65 15.61
N LEU A 56 -4.65 2.38 15.31
CA LEU A 56 -4.79 1.81 13.96
C LEU A 56 -6.24 1.85 13.46
N LEU A 57 -7.23 1.59 14.33
CA LEU A 57 -8.65 1.68 13.99
C LEU A 57 -9.12 3.10 13.64
N LYS A 58 -8.39 4.13 14.07
CA LYS A 58 -8.71 5.55 13.82
C LYS A 58 -7.93 6.14 12.65
N SER A 59 -7.10 5.34 11.99
CA SER A 59 -6.38 5.74 10.79
C SER A 59 -7.31 5.70 9.58
N PRO A 60 -7.24 6.67 8.64
CA PRO A 60 -6.48 7.92 8.73
C PRO A 60 -7.15 8.91 9.70
N GLY A 61 -6.32 9.69 10.39
CA GLY A 61 -6.75 10.80 11.25
C GLY A 61 -5.80 11.97 11.10
N SER A 62 -5.27 12.47 12.22
CA SER A 62 -4.07 13.32 12.19
C SER A 62 -2.84 12.54 11.74
N ASP A 63 -2.81 11.23 11.99
CA ASP A 63 -1.77 10.30 11.58
C ASP A 63 -2.25 9.41 10.41
N TRP A 64 -1.31 8.83 9.68
CA TRP A 64 -1.55 7.84 8.62
C TRP A 64 -0.82 6.55 8.98
N LEU A 65 -1.51 5.61 9.62
CA LEU A 65 -0.90 4.46 10.31
C LEU A 65 -1.04 3.13 9.56
N VAL A 66 -1.97 3.04 8.61
CA VAL A 66 -2.24 1.83 7.82
C VAL A 66 -1.89 2.10 6.36
N TYR A 67 -1.30 1.11 5.68
CA TYR A 67 -0.86 1.24 4.29
C TYR A 67 -1.93 1.83 3.36
N HIS A 68 -3.16 1.30 3.48
CA HIS A 68 -4.29 1.76 2.68
C HIS A 68 -5.04 2.98 3.25
N GLY A 69 -4.43 3.66 4.22
CA GLY A 69 -5.07 4.67 5.05
C GLY A 69 -5.84 4.06 6.22
N ASP A 70 -6.78 3.17 5.94
CA ASP A 70 -7.55 2.40 6.93
C ASP A 70 -7.55 0.91 6.59
N TYR A 71 -8.16 0.10 7.46
CA TYR A 71 -8.34 -1.33 7.25
C TYR A 71 -9.33 -1.68 6.14
N GLN A 72 -10.21 -0.75 5.76
CA GLN A 72 -11.21 -0.92 4.70
C GLN A 72 -10.64 -0.59 3.32
N ALA A 73 -9.39 -0.15 3.26
CA ALA A 73 -8.69 0.33 2.09
C ALA A 73 -9.34 1.51 1.37
N THR A 74 -10.02 2.41 2.09
CA THR A 74 -10.73 3.52 1.46
C THR A 74 -9.82 4.64 0.97
N HIS A 75 -8.57 4.73 1.44
CA HIS A 75 -7.65 5.84 1.16
C HIS A 75 -8.31 7.22 1.31
N TYR A 76 -9.19 7.37 2.30
CA TYR A 76 -9.93 8.60 2.55
C TYR A 76 -9.40 9.31 3.78
N SER A 77 -8.96 10.56 3.62
CA SER A 77 -8.58 11.39 4.76
C SER A 77 -9.78 12.15 5.32
N PRO A 78 -10.05 12.08 6.64
CA PRO A 78 -11.11 12.87 7.27
C PRO A 78 -10.71 14.35 7.45
N LEU A 79 -9.48 14.73 7.13
CA LEU A 79 -9.01 16.10 7.28
C LEU A 79 -9.59 17.00 6.17
N SER A 80 -10.05 18.19 6.56
CA SER A 80 -10.77 19.13 5.69
C SER A 80 -10.22 20.57 5.73
N GLU A 81 -9.07 20.79 6.36
CA GLU A 81 -8.45 22.13 6.37
C GLU A 81 -8.15 22.58 4.93
N ILE A 82 -7.57 21.69 4.13
CA ILE A 82 -7.41 21.87 2.69
C ILE A 82 -8.73 21.47 2.02
N ASN A 83 -9.36 22.43 1.35
CA ASN A 83 -10.67 22.29 0.72
C ASN A 83 -10.75 23.12 -0.57
N ARG A 84 -11.87 23.01 -1.27
CA ARG A 84 -12.08 23.63 -2.60
C ARG A 84 -11.88 25.14 -2.64
N GLU A 85 -12.06 25.83 -1.52
CA GLU A 85 -11.99 27.30 -1.45
C GLU A 85 -10.55 27.79 -1.32
N ASN A 86 -9.70 27.03 -0.62
CA ASN A 86 -8.35 27.44 -0.27
C ASN A 86 -7.24 26.65 -0.97
N ILE A 87 -7.55 25.56 -1.70
CA ILE A 87 -6.55 24.72 -2.37
C ILE A 87 -5.65 25.48 -3.34
N LYS A 88 -6.14 26.57 -3.94
CA LYS A 88 -5.34 27.47 -4.79
C LYS A 88 -4.11 28.07 -4.07
N ASN A 89 -4.11 28.09 -2.74
CA ASN A 89 -3.02 28.58 -1.89
C ASN A 89 -2.09 27.45 -1.39
N LEU A 90 -2.29 26.22 -1.86
CA LEU A 90 -1.47 25.08 -1.48
C LEU A 90 -0.09 25.20 -2.14
N THR A 91 0.97 25.16 -1.33
CA THR A 91 2.36 25.31 -1.78
C THR A 91 3.24 24.20 -1.23
N VAL A 92 4.40 23.98 -1.87
CA VAL A 92 5.43 23.06 -1.36
C VAL A 92 5.99 23.63 -0.06
N LYS A 93 6.00 22.81 1.00
CA LYS A 93 6.61 23.12 2.29
C LYS A 93 8.05 22.66 2.36
N TRP A 94 8.31 21.45 1.88
CA TRP A 94 9.65 20.89 1.79
C TRP A 94 9.67 19.77 0.75
N THR A 95 10.87 19.49 0.29
CA THR A 95 11.17 18.31 -0.53
C THR A 95 12.33 17.55 0.09
N PHE A 96 12.36 16.23 -0.11
CA PHE A 96 13.46 15.38 0.34
C PHE A 96 13.84 14.40 -0.75
N ASN A 97 15.12 14.35 -1.12
CA ASN A 97 15.64 13.42 -2.12
C ASN A 97 16.20 12.16 -1.43
N ILE A 98 15.70 11.00 -1.84
CA ILE A 98 16.30 9.70 -1.49
C ILE A 98 17.29 9.34 -2.60
N THR A 99 18.58 9.55 -2.32
CA THR A 99 19.67 9.24 -3.26
C THR A 99 19.64 7.77 -3.67
N ASP A 100 19.89 7.48 -4.96
CA ASP A 100 19.93 6.14 -5.57
C ASP A 100 18.61 5.34 -5.53
N ALA A 101 17.46 6.02 -5.40
CA ALA A 101 16.15 5.39 -5.39
C ALA A 101 15.22 5.96 -6.48
N PRO A 102 15.40 5.62 -7.77
CA PRO A 102 14.70 6.30 -8.87
C PRO A 102 13.19 6.01 -8.98
N ASN A 103 12.67 4.99 -8.29
CA ASN A 103 11.32 4.45 -8.48
C ASN A 103 10.55 4.25 -7.15
N LEU A 104 10.37 5.32 -6.38
CA LEU A 104 9.64 5.28 -5.11
C LEU A 104 8.18 4.90 -5.30
N ARG A 105 7.74 3.84 -4.62
CA ARG A 105 6.35 3.32 -4.65
C ARG A 105 5.69 3.35 -3.28
N SER A 106 6.42 3.84 -2.28
CA SER A 106 6.01 3.92 -0.89
C SER A 106 4.72 4.73 -0.74
N SER A 107 3.77 4.21 0.01
CA SER A 107 2.81 5.02 0.75
C SER A 107 3.42 5.27 2.14
N PRO A 108 3.86 6.49 2.47
CA PRO A 108 4.49 6.77 3.76
C PRO A 108 3.55 6.45 4.93
N ILE A 109 4.12 6.01 6.05
CA ILE A 109 3.42 5.94 7.34
C ILE A 109 3.83 7.14 8.16
N ILE A 110 2.86 7.84 8.74
CA ILE A 110 3.10 9.02 9.58
C ILE A 110 2.49 8.76 10.96
N HIS A 111 3.30 8.88 12.01
CA HIS A 111 2.85 8.74 13.39
C HIS A 111 3.50 9.80 14.27
N ASN A 112 2.69 10.64 14.93
CA ASN A 112 3.16 11.75 15.75
C ASN A 112 4.25 12.55 15.02
N GLY A 113 4.00 12.99 13.78
CA GLY A 113 4.92 13.83 13.01
C GLY A 113 6.27 13.21 12.62
N ILE A 114 6.47 11.90 12.79
CA ILE A 114 7.55 11.16 12.15
C ILE A 114 6.99 10.47 10.90
N MET A 115 7.61 10.69 9.75
CA MET A 115 7.31 10.03 8.50
C MET A 115 8.29 8.89 8.23
N TYR A 116 7.77 7.71 7.94
CA TYR A 116 8.53 6.53 7.55
C TYR A 116 8.30 6.25 6.07
N VAL A 117 9.37 6.30 5.29
CA VAL A 117 9.34 6.08 3.84
C VAL A 117 10.23 4.90 3.48
N THR A 118 9.75 4.05 2.59
CA THR A 118 10.46 2.84 2.18
C THR A 118 10.95 2.93 0.75
N VAL A 119 12.10 2.32 0.51
CA VAL A 119 12.57 1.93 -0.81
C VAL A 119 12.87 0.43 -0.78
N ALA A 120 13.20 -0.18 -1.93
CA ALA A 120 13.63 -1.57 -1.91
C ALA A 120 14.82 -1.74 -0.94
N ASN A 121 14.64 -2.62 0.06
CA ASN A 121 15.63 -2.99 1.08
C ASN A 121 16.08 -1.89 2.05
N GLU A 122 15.34 -0.78 2.16
CA GLU A 122 15.69 0.34 3.03
C GLU A 122 14.46 1.10 3.55
N ILE A 123 14.57 1.61 4.78
CA ILE A 123 13.59 2.48 5.42
C ILE A 123 14.31 3.75 5.89
N GLN A 124 13.69 4.91 5.68
CA GLN A 124 14.12 6.18 6.25
C GLN A 124 13.03 6.79 7.12
N ALA A 125 13.43 7.37 8.24
CA ALA A 125 12.58 8.22 9.06
C ALA A 125 12.94 9.69 8.86
N LEU A 126 11.92 10.51 8.68
CA LEU A 126 11.99 11.95 8.49
C LEU A 126 11.08 12.64 9.51
N ASP A 127 11.45 13.85 9.92
CA ASP A 127 10.49 14.78 10.52
C ASP A 127 9.47 15.17 9.43
N ALA A 128 8.19 14.91 9.69
CA ALA A 128 7.14 15.11 8.70
C ALA A 128 6.78 16.59 8.49
N GLU A 129 7.13 17.49 9.42
CA GLU A 129 6.88 18.92 9.29
C GLU A 129 7.94 19.62 8.42
N THR A 130 9.20 19.16 8.51
CA THR A 130 10.38 19.85 7.97
C THR A 130 11.13 19.05 6.89
N GLY A 131 10.90 17.74 6.80
CA GLY A 131 11.68 16.84 5.94
C GLY A 131 13.07 16.53 6.49
N GLN A 132 13.40 16.94 7.73
CA GLN A 132 14.69 16.64 8.34
C GLN A 132 14.89 15.13 8.47
N TRP A 133 16.01 14.63 7.95
CA TRP A 133 16.36 13.21 8.07
C TRP A 133 16.74 12.83 9.50
N LEU A 134 16.11 11.77 10.02
CA LEU A 134 16.27 11.31 11.40
C LEU A 134 17.14 10.05 11.51
N TRP A 135 16.84 9.02 10.71
CA TRP A 135 17.64 7.78 10.64
C TRP A 135 17.35 6.99 9.36
N ARG A 136 18.26 6.08 9.00
CA ARG A 136 18.09 5.10 7.92
C ARG A 136 18.49 3.71 8.40
N TRP A 137 17.71 2.71 7.98
CA TRP A 137 18.05 1.30 8.10
C TRP A 137 18.10 0.67 6.72
N GLN A 138 19.11 -0.16 6.46
CA GLN A 138 19.33 -0.79 5.17
C GLN A 138 19.73 -2.27 5.34
N ALA A 139 19.06 -3.15 4.60
CA ALA A 139 19.29 -4.59 4.68
C ALA A 139 20.59 -5.03 3.98
N TYR A 140 20.92 -4.43 2.83
CA TYR A 140 22.01 -4.88 1.96
C TYR A 140 22.75 -3.71 1.34
N LYS A 141 24.05 -3.85 1.00
CA LYS A 141 24.86 -2.79 0.37
C LYS A 141 24.24 -2.20 -0.90
N GLU A 142 23.61 -3.03 -1.74
CA GLU A 142 22.90 -2.54 -2.92
C GLU A 142 21.56 -1.89 -2.53
N ARG A 143 21.43 -0.59 -2.82
CA ARG A 143 20.24 0.23 -2.51
C ARG A 143 19.25 0.24 -3.66
N GLY A 144 17.97 0.39 -3.36
CA GLY A 144 16.97 0.93 -4.28
C GLY A 144 16.63 0.08 -5.53
N LYS A 145 17.29 -1.06 -5.74
CA LYS A 145 16.97 -1.98 -6.85
C LYS A 145 15.73 -2.81 -6.52
N GLY A 146 14.57 -2.33 -6.94
CA GLY A 146 13.30 -3.06 -6.83
C GLY A 146 12.11 -2.17 -6.50
N ILE A 147 11.03 -2.80 -6.07
CA ILE A 147 9.79 -2.12 -5.66
C ILE A 147 9.55 -2.43 -4.19
N ASN A 148 9.20 -1.42 -3.40
CA ASN A 148 8.63 -1.59 -2.08
C ASN A 148 7.51 -0.56 -1.88
N ARG A 149 6.36 -1.01 -1.36
CA ARG A 149 5.15 -0.19 -1.25
C ARG A 149 4.93 0.43 0.11
N GLY A 150 5.66 0.02 1.14
CA GLY A 150 5.51 0.62 2.46
C GLY A 150 5.96 -0.25 3.61
N VAL A 151 5.66 0.26 4.79
CA VAL A 151 5.98 -0.30 6.11
C VAL A 151 4.68 -0.37 6.91
N ALA A 152 4.61 -1.22 7.93
CA ALA A 152 3.54 -1.19 8.92
C ALA A 152 4.08 -0.73 10.28
N ILE A 153 3.23 -0.17 11.12
CA ILE A 153 3.61 0.31 12.45
C ILE A 153 2.68 -0.30 13.51
N TYR A 154 3.24 -0.78 14.62
CA TYR A 154 2.46 -1.19 15.79
C TYR A 154 3.35 -1.22 17.03
N GLU A 155 2.79 -0.87 18.18
CA GLU A 155 3.53 -0.67 19.42
C GLU A 155 4.72 0.31 19.22
N ASN A 156 5.94 -0.17 19.48
CA ASN A 156 7.20 0.52 19.28
C ASN A 156 7.95 0.05 18.03
N LYS A 157 7.31 -0.70 17.12
CA LYS A 157 7.96 -1.39 16.00
C LYS A 157 7.46 -0.89 14.65
N LEU A 158 8.35 -0.94 13.68
CA LEU A 158 8.07 -0.89 12.25
C LEU A 158 8.28 -2.28 11.67
N PHE A 159 7.37 -2.74 10.82
CA PHE A 159 7.48 -4.01 10.11
C PHE A 159 7.66 -3.78 8.62
N PHE A 160 8.65 -4.42 8.05
CA PHE A 160 9.07 -4.21 6.67
C PHE A 160 9.51 -5.52 6.04
N SER A 161 9.23 -5.69 4.76
CA SER A 161 9.76 -6.82 3.99
C SER A 161 10.82 -6.35 3.01
N THR A 162 11.98 -7.00 3.06
CA THR A 162 12.98 -6.89 2.00
C THR A 162 12.50 -7.57 0.72
N SER A 163 13.13 -7.27 -0.41
CA SER A 163 12.79 -7.82 -1.72
C SER A 163 12.93 -9.34 -1.79
N ASP A 164 13.81 -9.91 -0.98
CA ASP A 164 14.08 -11.35 -0.87
C ASP A 164 13.21 -12.05 0.18
N CYS A 165 12.04 -11.50 0.54
CA CYS A 165 11.10 -12.12 1.49
C CYS A 165 11.67 -12.34 2.91
N ARG A 166 12.45 -11.38 3.42
CA ARG A 166 12.75 -11.28 4.84
C ARG A 166 11.86 -10.23 5.49
N LEU A 167 11.04 -10.67 6.45
CA LEU A 167 10.29 -9.77 7.32
C LEU A 167 11.21 -9.31 8.45
N VAL A 168 11.29 -8.00 8.68
CA VAL A 168 12.07 -7.41 9.76
C VAL A 168 11.18 -6.55 10.65
N ALA A 169 11.48 -6.55 11.94
CA ALA A 169 10.95 -5.59 12.90
C ALA A 169 12.05 -4.64 13.36
N LEU A 170 11.82 -3.34 13.20
CA LEU A 170 12.74 -2.30 13.64
C LEU A 170 12.10 -1.49 14.76
N ASN A 171 12.90 -0.99 15.69
CA ASN A 171 12.44 0.00 16.64
C ASN A 171 12.10 1.30 15.88
N LYS A 172 10.86 1.79 16.00
CA LYS A 172 10.36 2.93 15.21
C LYS A 172 11.07 4.26 15.48
N ILE A 173 11.75 4.39 16.62
CA ILE A 173 12.44 5.61 17.04
C ILE A 173 13.89 5.57 16.59
N THR A 174 14.56 4.43 16.74
CA THR A 174 16.02 4.32 16.54
C THR A 174 16.41 3.66 15.21
N GLY A 175 15.49 2.93 14.58
CA GLY A 175 15.78 2.09 13.41
C GLY A 175 16.50 0.77 13.76
N ASN A 176 16.80 0.50 15.04
CA ASN A 176 17.49 -0.72 15.45
C ASN A 176 16.68 -1.97 15.13
N LEU A 177 17.33 -2.98 14.57
CA LEU A 177 16.74 -4.30 14.33
C LEU A 177 16.35 -4.95 15.67
N ILE A 178 15.11 -5.43 15.76
CA ILE A 178 14.59 -6.17 16.91
C ILE A 178 14.60 -7.67 16.60
N TRP A 179 14.02 -8.06 15.47
CA TRP A 179 14.03 -9.44 14.97
C TRP A 179 13.90 -9.46 13.45
N SER A 180 14.27 -10.57 12.83
CA SER A 180 14.05 -10.84 11.41
C SER A 180 13.68 -12.30 11.16
N THR A 181 12.84 -12.54 10.15
CA THR A 181 12.36 -13.85 9.75
C THR A 181 12.41 -13.97 8.23
N GLN A 182 13.18 -14.94 7.73
CA GLN A 182 13.16 -15.34 6.33
C GLN A 182 11.95 -16.24 6.08
N TYR A 183 10.98 -15.82 5.28
CA TYR A 183 9.71 -16.55 5.15
C TYR A 183 9.45 -17.19 3.78
N ALA A 184 10.32 -16.90 2.82
CA ALA A 184 10.35 -17.52 1.51
C ALA A 184 11.79 -17.54 0.98
N THR A 185 12.15 -18.54 0.18
CA THR A 185 13.47 -18.62 -0.43
C THR A 185 13.54 -17.79 -1.71
N SER A 186 14.62 -17.02 -1.88
CA SER A 186 14.98 -16.35 -3.12
C SER A 186 16.36 -16.83 -3.61
N GLY A 187 16.52 -17.20 -4.87
CA GLY A 187 17.85 -17.60 -5.38
C GLY A 187 17.81 -18.46 -6.66
N GLN A 188 18.89 -19.20 -6.93
CA GLN A 188 18.85 -20.23 -7.97
C GLN A 188 18.01 -21.42 -7.49
N GLY A 189 16.88 -21.67 -8.16
CA GLY A 189 16.04 -22.84 -7.90
C GLY A 189 14.57 -22.54 -7.61
N GLN A 190 14.23 -21.40 -6.99
CA GLN A 190 12.86 -20.92 -6.68
C GLN A 190 12.97 -19.44 -6.21
N ARG A 191 12.12 -18.53 -6.71
CA ARG A 191 12.35 -17.07 -6.66
C ARG A 191 11.13 -16.27 -6.20
N TYR A 192 10.67 -16.51 -4.98
CA TYR A 192 9.78 -15.56 -4.33
C TYR A 192 10.44 -14.20 -4.20
N PHE A 193 9.63 -13.15 -4.33
CA PHE A 193 10.00 -11.78 -4.02
C PHE A 193 8.88 -11.11 -3.25
N SER A 194 9.22 -10.05 -2.51
CA SER A 194 8.24 -9.22 -1.82
C SER A 194 8.33 -7.78 -2.28
N THR A 195 7.16 -7.15 -2.42
CA THR A 195 7.03 -5.75 -2.81
C THR A 195 5.97 -5.02 -1.96
N MET A 196 5.30 -5.72 -1.06
CA MET A 196 4.12 -5.22 -0.32
C MET A 196 4.50 -4.51 0.98
N ALA A 197 3.58 -3.69 1.47
CA ALA A 197 3.57 -3.27 2.86
C ALA A 197 2.94 -4.38 3.73
N PRO A 198 3.48 -4.71 4.92
CA PRO A 198 2.84 -5.67 5.80
C PRO A 198 1.46 -5.22 6.29
N LEU A 199 0.55 -6.15 6.56
CA LEU A 199 -0.71 -5.87 7.23
C LEU A 199 -0.59 -6.24 8.71
N VAL A 200 -0.62 -5.26 9.61
CA VAL A 200 -0.79 -5.56 11.04
C VAL A 200 -2.26 -5.75 11.34
N THR A 201 -2.61 -6.94 11.77
CA THR A 201 -3.84 -7.22 12.54
C THR A 201 -3.44 -7.29 14.02
N LYS A 202 -4.40 -7.16 14.95
CA LYS A 202 -4.23 -7.29 16.42
C LYS A 202 -2.78 -7.54 16.89
N ASP A 203 -2.38 -8.79 17.03
CA ASP A 203 -1.08 -9.28 17.47
C ASP A 203 -0.30 -10.02 16.36
N ARG A 204 -0.69 -9.82 15.08
CA ARG A 204 -0.13 -10.55 13.93
C ARG A 204 0.23 -9.65 12.76
N ILE A 205 1.28 -10.03 12.05
CA ILE A 205 1.70 -9.41 10.80
C ILE A 205 1.37 -10.38 9.68
N VAL A 206 0.50 -9.99 8.76
CA VAL A 206 0.11 -10.79 7.60
C VAL A 206 0.87 -10.31 6.37
N MET A 207 1.45 -11.26 5.65
CA MET A 207 2.25 -11.09 4.44
C MET A 207 1.77 -12.02 3.34
N GLY A 208 2.12 -11.69 2.10
CA GLY A 208 2.08 -12.59 0.96
C GLY A 208 3.40 -12.54 0.17
N VAL A 209 3.33 -12.97 -1.08
CA VAL A 209 4.51 -13.11 -1.97
C VAL A 209 4.16 -12.79 -3.42
N GLY A 210 5.16 -12.31 -4.16
CA GLY A 210 5.17 -12.38 -5.62
C GLY A 210 6.00 -13.57 -6.09
N ASN A 211 5.49 -14.32 -7.07
CA ASN A 211 6.21 -15.20 -8.00
C ASN A 211 5.16 -15.87 -8.91
N HIS A 212 5.42 -15.94 -10.21
CA HIS A 212 4.56 -16.65 -11.16
C HIS A 212 5.03 -18.09 -11.46
N ASN A 213 6.27 -18.43 -11.11
CA ASN A 213 6.91 -19.66 -11.57
C ASN A 213 7.28 -20.63 -10.43
N ASP A 214 6.97 -20.29 -9.18
CA ASP A 214 7.23 -21.19 -8.05
C ASP A 214 6.36 -22.44 -8.12
N SER A 215 6.95 -23.59 -7.78
CA SER A 215 6.22 -24.86 -7.69
C SER A 215 5.32 -24.95 -6.46
N GLU A 216 5.56 -24.12 -5.45
CA GLU A 216 4.76 -24.10 -4.21
C GLU A 216 3.58 -23.12 -4.29
N GLY A 217 3.46 -22.35 -5.38
CA GLY A 217 2.43 -21.33 -5.59
C GLY A 217 2.55 -20.12 -4.67
N GLY A 218 1.69 -19.13 -4.84
CA GLY A 218 1.56 -18.04 -3.88
C GLY A 218 0.97 -18.51 -2.55
N PHE A 219 1.18 -17.73 -1.50
CA PHE A 219 0.65 -18.01 -0.18
C PHE A 219 0.41 -16.71 0.60
N ILE A 220 -0.39 -16.82 1.65
CA ILE A 220 -0.59 -15.77 2.67
C ILE A 220 -0.10 -16.37 3.98
N VAL A 221 0.68 -15.62 4.74
CA VAL A 221 1.35 -16.10 5.95
C VAL A 221 1.26 -15.05 7.05
N ALA A 222 1.07 -15.48 8.30
CA ALA A 222 1.05 -14.59 9.44
C ALA A 222 2.19 -14.88 10.41
N PHE A 223 2.70 -13.82 11.03
CA PHE A 223 3.76 -13.85 12.03
C PHE A 223 3.32 -13.17 13.31
N SER A 224 3.88 -13.59 14.43
CA SER A 224 3.76 -12.90 15.71
C SER A 224 4.42 -11.52 15.67
N VAL A 225 3.72 -10.50 16.16
CA VAL A 225 4.27 -9.14 16.35
C VAL A 225 5.49 -9.12 17.27
N SER A 226 5.52 -10.00 18.28
CA SER A 226 6.51 -9.94 19.35
C SER A 226 7.87 -10.48 18.93
N ASP A 227 7.90 -11.61 18.23
CA ASP A 227 9.12 -12.38 17.96
C ASP A 227 9.25 -12.86 16.50
N GLY A 228 8.31 -12.50 15.62
CA GLY A 228 8.39 -12.83 14.20
C GLY A 228 8.20 -14.31 13.87
N LYS A 229 7.75 -15.15 14.82
CA LYS A 229 7.44 -16.56 14.55
C LYS A 229 6.24 -16.69 13.63
N GLU A 230 6.34 -17.58 12.64
CA GLU A 230 5.21 -17.97 11.79
C GLU A 230 4.11 -18.62 12.64
N LEU A 231 2.88 -18.14 12.46
CA LEU A 231 1.70 -18.60 13.20
C LEU A 231 0.81 -19.50 12.35
N TRP A 232 0.59 -19.10 11.09
CA TRP A 232 -0.20 -19.86 10.13
C TRP A 232 0.19 -19.49 8.69
N ARG A 233 -0.14 -20.38 7.76
CA ARG A 233 0.08 -20.20 6.32
C ARG A 233 -1.07 -20.79 5.51
N PHE A 234 -1.63 -19.98 4.63
CA PHE A 234 -2.63 -20.36 3.65
C PHE A 234 -1.97 -20.44 2.26
N ARG A 235 -2.03 -21.59 1.60
CA ARG A 235 -1.48 -21.78 0.26
C ARG A 235 -2.56 -21.51 -0.79
N ALA A 236 -2.21 -20.72 -1.81
CA ALA A 236 -3.13 -20.39 -2.88
C ALA A 236 -3.40 -21.59 -3.81
N LEU A 237 -2.46 -22.53 -3.88
CA LEU A 237 -2.54 -23.72 -4.73
C LEU A 237 -2.50 -24.99 -3.87
N PRO A 238 -3.15 -26.07 -4.32
CA PRO A 238 -3.15 -27.33 -3.58
C PRO A 238 -1.73 -27.91 -3.51
N PRO A 239 -1.35 -28.51 -2.35
CA PRO A 239 -0.06 -29.17 -2.21
C PRO A 239 0.14 -30.27 -3.27
N ALA A 240 1.39 -30.48 -3.69
CA ALA A 240 1.76 -31.49 -4.70
C ALA A 240 1.03 -31.36 -6.05
N SER A 241 0.37 -30.24 -6.33
CA SER A 241 -0.10 -29.92 -7.67
C SER A 241 1.07 -29.55 -8.58
N ASN A 242 0.87 -29.67 -9.89
CA ASN A 242 1.82 -29.16 -10.88
C ASN A 242 1.62 -27.66 -11.17
N LEU A 243 0.69 -26.99 -10.48
CA LEU A 243 0.31 -25.60 -10.72
C LEU A 243 1.37 -24.63 -10.18
N ARG A 244 1.56 -23.52 -10.91
CA ARG A 244 2.54 -22.47 -10.60
C ARG A 244 1.89 -21.10 -10.70
N GLY A 245 2.35 -20.17 -9.89
CA GLY A 245 1.87 -18.79 -9.84
C GLY A 245 0.90 -18.57 -8.69
N ALA A 246 -0.22 -17.89 -8.96
CA ALA A 246 -1.18 -17.43 -7.96
C ALA A 246 -0.58 -16.49 -6.90
N PRO A 247 0.22 -15.48 -7.28
CA PRO A 247 0.89 -14.61 -6.31
C PRO A 247 -0.11 -13.73 -5.53
N THR A 248 0.29 -13.30 -4.35
CA THR A 248 -0.53 -12.58 -3.37
C THR A 248 0.10 -11.21 -3.05
N TRP A 249 0.66 -10.55 -4.07
CA TRP A 249 1.72 -9.54 -3.95
C TRP A 249 1.27 -8.13 -3.53
N LEU A 250 -0.02 -7.93 -3.23
CA LEU A 250 -0.55 -6.72 -2.61
C LEU A 250 -1.19 -7.00 -1.26
N THR A 251 -1.08 -6.01 -0.38
CA THR A 251 -1.65 -6.04 0.97
C THR A 251 -3.17 -6.15 0.89
N GLY A 252 -3.76 -7.13 1.57
CA GLY A 252 -5.21 -7.28 1.69
C GLY A 252 -5.87 -6.21 2.57
N SER A 253 -7.19 -6.33 2.70
CA SER A 253 -8.02 -5.49 3.57
C SER A 253 -8.50 -6.28 4.79
N TYR A 254 -8.91 -5.59 5.86
CA TYR A 254 -9.28 -6.21 7.13
C TYR A 254 -10.63 -5.70 7.66
N ASP A 255 -11.54 -6.64 7.94
CA ASP A 255 -12.77 -6.39 8.67
C ASP A 255 -12.55 -6.77 10.14
N THR A 256 -12.39 -5.74 10.96
CA THR A 256 -12.05 -5.85 12.39
C THR A 256 -13.21 -6.38 13.22
N GLU A 257 -14.46 -6.25 12.76
CA GLU A 257 -15.65 -6.73 13.45
C GLU A 257 -15.75 -8.25 13.39
N THR A 258 -15.39 -8.84 12.25
CA THR A 258 -15.50 -10.29 12.00
C THR A 258 -14.17 -11.02 12.06
N ASP A 259 -13.10 -10.30 12.37
CA ASP A 259 -11.71 -10.78 12.35
C ASP A 259 -11.35 -11.45 11.01
N THR A 260 -11.74 -10.83 9.90
CA THR A 260 -11.60 -11.38 8.54
C THR A 260 -10.65 -10.54 7.73
N ILE A 261 -9.59 -11.16 7.18
CA ILE A 261 -8.80 -10.55 6.11
C ILE A 261 -9.36 -10.98 4.76
N TYR A 262 -9.39 -10.06 3.81
CA TYR A 262 -9.71 -10.33 2.41
C TYR A 262 -8.45 -10.14 1.58
N TRP A 263 -8.11 -11.14 0.78
CA TRP A 263 -6.88 -11.14 0.01
C TRP A 263 -7.17 -11.65 -1.40
N ALA A 264 -6.65 -10.93 -2.39
CA ALA A 264 -6.75 -11.33 -3.78
C ALA A 264 -5.57 -12.24 -4.17
N ILE A 265 -5.83 -13.20 -5.03
CA ILE A 265 -4.86 -14.21 -5.46
C ILE A 265 -4.74 -14.14 -6.97
N GLY A 266 -3.50 -13.96 -7.41
CA GLY A 266 -3.10 -13.73 -8.80
C GLY A 266 -3.41 -14.89 -9.75
N THR A 267 -3.02 -14.69 -10.99
CA THR A 267 -3.15 -15.66 -12.07
C THR A 267 -2.10 -16.76 -11.96
N LEU A 268 -2.34 -17.89 -12.62
CA LEU A 268 -1.32 -18.93 -12.82
C LEU A 268 -0.23 -18.47 -13.80
N SER A 269 0.86 -19.22 -13.87
CA SER A 269 1.89 -19.06 -14.90
C SER A 269 1.29 -19.03 -16.31
N ASP A 270 1.94 -18.30 -17.23
CA ASP A 270 1.45 -18.06 -18.59
C ASP A 270 1.03 -19.35 -19.32
N GLN A 271 1.79 -20.43 -19.15
CA GLN A 271 1.50 -21.73 -19.79
C GLN A 271 0.26 -22.41 -19.21
N GLN A 272 -0.03 -22.20 -17.93
CA GLN A 272 -1.07 -22.94 -17.21
C GLN A 272 -2.41 -22.19 -17.14
N ARG A 273 -2.41 -20.86 -17.18
CA ARG A 273 -3.64 -20.06 -17.06
C ARG A 273 -4.67 -20.35 -18.16
N SER A 274 -4.21 -20.72 -19.35
CA SER A 274 -5.08 -21.06 -20.49
C SER A 274 -5.52 -22.53 -20.51
N ASN A 275 -5.00 -23.37 -19.60
CA ASN A 275 -5.34 -24.79 -19.55
C ASN A 275 -6.58 -25.02 -18.66
N PRO A 276 -7.68 -25.58 -19.19
CA PRO A 276 -8.85 -25.93 -18.39
C PRO A 276 -8.57 -26.90 -17.23
N GLU A 277 -7.58 -27.79 -17.38
CA GLU A 277 -7.19 -28.74 -16.33
C GLU A 277 -6.55 -28.07 -15.11
N SER A 278 -6.17 -26.79 -15.23
CA SER A 278 -5.66 -26.01 -14.11
C SER A 278 -6.74 -25.61 -13.10
N TYR A 279 -8.02 -25.73 -13.46
CA TYR A 279 -9.17 -25.36 -12.63
C TYR A 279 -9.56 -26.48 -11.66
N GLN A 280 -8.64 -26.83 -10.77
CA GLN A 280 -8.78 -27.93 -9.81
C GLN A 280 -9.45 -27.48 -8.50
N PRO A 281 -10.05 -28.40 -7.72
CA PRO A 281 -10.50 -28.11 -6.36
C PRO A 281 -9.37 -27.54 -5.49
N ASN A 282 -9.70 -26.59 -4.61
CA ASN A 282 -8.76 -25.92 -3.70
C ASN A 282 -7.60 -25.15 -4.40
N ALA A 283 -7.69 -24.92 -5.71
CA ALA A 283 -6.83 -23.97 -6.40
C ALA A 283 -7.48 -22.59 -6.39
N TYR A 284 -6.94 -21.65 -5.63
CA TYR A 284 -7.54 -20.33 -5.42
C TYR A 284 -6.96 -19.25 -6.34
N HIS A 285 -6.29 -19.60 -7.44
CA HIS A 285 -5.88 -18.62 -8.45
C HIS A 285 -7.08 -17.84 -9.01
N ASP A 286 -6.82 -16.60 -9.45
CA ASP A 286 -7.82 -15.67 -10.00
C ASP A 286 -9.00 -15.40 -9.05
N SER A 287 -8.76 -15.40 -7.74
CA SER A 287 -9.83 -15.33 -6.75
C SER A 287 -9.60 -14.27 -5.67
N ILE A 288 -10.68 -13.93 -4.96
CA ILE A 288 -10.59 -13.34 -3.63
C ILE A 288 -10.86 -14.44 -2.62
N VAL A 289 -10.05 -14.50 -1.57
CA VAL A 289 -10.29 -15.34 -0.39
C VAL A 289 -10.61 -14.47 0.83
N ALA A 290 -11.53 -14.95 1.66
CA ALA A 290 -11.76 -14.44 3.00
C ALA A 290 -11.18 -15.43 4.01
N LEU A 291 -10.20 -14.99 4.80
CA LEU A 291 -9.55 -15.81 5.81
C LEU A 291 -9.81 -15.23 7.21
N ASN A 292 -9.95 -16.09 8.20
CA ASN A 292 -9.86 -15.67 9.59
C ASN A 292 -8.43 -15.17 9.88
N ALA A 293 -8.30 -13.93 10.36
CA ALA A 293 -6.99 -13.32 10.62
C ALA A 293 -6.19 -14.06 11.70
N LYS A 294 -6.88 -14.71 12.65
CA LYS A 294 -6.27 -15.37 13.81
C LYS A 294 -5.53 -16.66 13.44
N ASP A 295 -6.09 -17.46 12.54
CA ASP A 295 -5.66 -18.83 12.27
C ASP A 295 -5.55 -19.19 10.77
N GLY A 296 -5.88 -18.26 9.86
CA GLY A 296 -5.78 -18.47 8.42
C GLY A 296 -6.86 -19.39 7.84
N GLN A 297 -7.88 -19.78 8.61
CA GLN A 297 -8.95 -20.63 8.10
C GLN A 297 -9.76 -19.91 7.01
N LEU A 298 -9.97 -20.61 5.89
CA LEU A 298 -10.80 -20.12 4.79
C LEU A 298 -12.27 -20.06 5.21
N LYS A 299 -12.87 -18.89 5.07
CA LYS A 299 -14.32 -18.68 5.24
C LYS A 299 -15.06 -18.87 3.92
N TRP A 300 -14.56 -18.24 2.85
CA TRP A 300 -15.08 -18.39 1.49
C TRP A 300 -14.02 -17.97 0.47
N SER A 301 -14.20 -18.39 -0.78
CA SER A 301 -13.43 -17.91 -1.93
C SER A 301 -14.34 -17.65 -3.12
N VAL A 302 -14.04 -16.63 -3.93
CA VAL A 302 -14.76 -16.36 -5.19
C VAL A 302 -13.78 -16.13 -6.33
N ARG A 303 -13.91 -16.92 -7.40
CA ARG A 303 -13.09 -16.79 -8.60
C ARG A 303 -13.68 -15.75 -9.56
N LEU A 304 -12.87 -14.79 -9.97
CA LEU A 304 -13.28 -13.63 -10.78
C LEU A 304 -13.02 -13.85 -12.27
N ASN A 305 -11.88 -14.43 -12.63
CA ASN A 305 -11.59 -14.81 -14.01
C ASN A 305 -11.97 -16.28 -14.24
N LYS A 306 -12.87 -16.51 -15.19
CA LYS A 306 -13.15 -17.85 -15.72
C LYS A 306 -12.52 -17.93 -17.12
N GLN A 307 -11.40 -18.64 -17.23
CA GLN A 307 -10.70 -18.95 -18.49
C GLN A 307 -10.28 -17.72 -19.30
N LEU A 308 -9.57 -16.78 -18.67
CA LEU A 308 -8.95 -15.66 -19.38
C LEU A 308 -7.48 -15.99 -19.67
N PRO A 309 -7.00 -15.87 -20.91
CA PRO A 309 -5.65 -16.28 -21.26
C PRO A 309 -4.64 -15.16 -21.04
N MET A 310 -4.93 -14.19 -20.17
CA MET A 310 -4.10 -13.00 -19.93
C MET A 310 -3.78 -12.82 -18.44
N ASP A 311 -2.67 -12.15 -18.16
CA ASP A 311 -2.17 -11.81 -16.81
C ASP A 311 -2.98 -10.66 -16.18
N TRP A 312 -4.30 -10.85 -16.12
CA TRP A 312 -5.22 -9.94 -15.44
C TRP A 312 -5.44 -10.39 -14.00
N ASP A 313 -4.36 -10.36 -13.24
CA ASP A 313 -4.30 -10.55 -11.79
C ASP A 313 -5.40 -9.75 -11.06
N PRO A 314 -6.19 -10.35 -10.14
CA PRO A 314 -7.18 -9.63 -9.33
C PRO A 314 -6.57 -8.89 -8.13
N ASN A 315 -5.24 -8.81 -8.03
CA ASN A 315 -4.51 -8.39 -6.82
C ASN A 315 -4.77 -6.93 -6.40
N GLU A 316 -5.56 -6.17 -7.15
CA GLU A 316 -5.91 -4.78 -6.85
C GLU A 316 -6.55 -4.60 -5.45
N PRO A 317 -6.43 -3.41 -4.84
CA PRO A 317 -6.98 -3.17 -3.51
C PRO A 317 -8.49 -3.42 -3.40
N LEU A 318 -8.88 -4.05 -2.29
CA LEU A 318 -10.24 -4.49 -2.00
C LEU A 318 -10.94 -3.49 -1.07
N ILE A 319 -11.74 -2.57 -1.59
CA ILE A 319 -12.44 -1.60 -0.74
C ILE A 319 -13.57 -2.29 0.01
N LEU A 320 -13.53 -2.27 1.35
CA LEU A 320 -14.61 -2.77 2.19
C LEU A 320 -15.56 -1.61 2.53
N THR A 321 -16.84 -1.75 2.22
CA THR A 321 -17.82 -0.71 2.53
C THR A 321 -19.21 -1.30 2.73
N GLU A 322 -20.19 -0.42 2.94
CA GLU A 322 -21.60 -0.76 3.01
C GLU A 322 -22.37 0.01 1.94
N VAL A 323 -23.17 -0.71 1.17
CA VAL A 323 -24.02 -0.17 0.09
C VAL A 323 -25.43 -0.69 0.31
N ASN A 324 -26.40 0.21 0.47
CA ASN A 324 -27.81 -0.14 0.71
C ASN A 324 -27.99 -1.18 1.83
N ASN A 325 -27.33 -0.95 2.97
CA ASN A 325 -27.30 -1.82 4.15
C ASN A 325 -26.71 -3.22 3.92
N ARG A 326 -25.88 -3.38 2.88
CA ARG A 326 -25.17 -4.62 2.58
C ARG A 326 -23.68 -4.38 2.64
N LYS A 327 -22.99 -5.21 3.42
CA LYS A 327 -21.53 -5.23 3.54
C LYS A 327 -20.92 -5.80 2.27
N VAL A 328 -20.17 -4.98 1.53
CA VAL A 328 -19.62 -5.33 0.21
C VAL A 328 -18.12 -5.09 0.13
N ILE A 329 -17.48 -5.81 -0.80
CA ILE A 329 -16.18 -5.52 -1.36
C ILE A 329 -16.40 -4.87 -2.72
N LEU A 330 -15.80 -3.71 -2.95
CA LEU A 330 -15.72 -3.06 -4.26
C LEU A 330 -14.33 -3.24 -4.84
N LEU A 331 -14.26 -3.67 -6.10
CA LEU A 331 -13.01 -3.97 -6.79
C LEU A 331 -13.05 -3.44 -8.22
N ALA A 332 -12.09 -2.59 -8.58
CA ALA A 332 -11.72 -2.35 -9.97
C ALA A 332 -10.70 -3.40 -10.37
N HIS A 333 -11.06 -4.31 -11.27
CA HIS A 333 -10.22 -5.43 -11.66
C HIS A 333 -9.45 -5.14 -12.96
N ARG A 334 -8.26 -5.72 -13.15
CA ARG A 334 -7.47 -5.54 -14.39
C ARG A 334 -8.18 -5.86 -15.70
N ASN A 335 -9.13 -6.79 -15.66
CA ASN A 335 -9.94 -7.17 -16.82
C ASN A 335 -10.93 -6.07 -17.28
N GLY A 336 -11.00 -4.93 -16.59
CA GLY A 336 -11.88 -3.81 -16.97
C GLY A 336 -13.28 -3.87 -16.37
N ILE A 337 -13.57 -4.87 -15.53
CA ILE A 337 -14.85 -5.01 -14.83
C ILE A 337 -14.72 -4.49 -13.40
N PHE A 338 -15.69 -3.67 -12.98
CA PHE A 338 -15.85 -3.23 -11.61
C PHE A 338 -16.84 -4.16 -10.90
N TYR A 339 -16.46 -4.75 -9.78
CA TYR A 339 -17.24 -5.74 -9.05
C TYR A 339 -17.77 -5.17 -7.73
N SER A 340 -19.00 -5.54 -7.39
CA SER A 340 -19.53 -5.50 -6.03
C SER A 340 -19.77 -6.93 -5.55
N ILE A 341 -19.16 -7.30 -4.44
CA ILE A 341 -19.15 -8.66 -3.92
C ILE A 341 -19.66 -8.61 -2.48
N ASN A 342 -20.58 -9.48 -2.10
CA ASN A 342 -21.01 -9.62 -0.71
C ASN A 342 -19.80 -10.08 0.13
N ARG A 343 -19.33 -9.24 1.07
CA ARG A 343 -18.11 -9.56 1.84
C ARG A 343 -18.29 -10.71 2.83
N THR A 344 -19.54 -11.08 3.15
CA THR A 344 -19.83 -12.17 4.10
C THR A 344 -19.88 -13.53 3.40
N SER A 345 -20.34 -13.58 2.14
CA SER A 345 -20.55 -14.84 1.41
C SER A 345 -19.68 -15.05 0.18
N GLY A 346 -18.99 -14.01 -0.31
CA GLY A 346 -18.26 -14.04 -1.57
C GLY A 346 -19.15 -13.98 -2.82
N GLN A 347 -20.47 -13.83 -2.68
CA GLN A 347 -21.38 -13.74 -3.82
C GLN A 347 -21.14 -12.45 -4.62
N ILE A 348 -20.85 -12.58 -5.92
CA ILE A 348 -20.84 -11.44 -6.85
C ILE A 348 -22.28 -10.91 -6.96
N MET A 349 -22.49 -9.67 -6.54
CA MET A 349 -23.81 -9.04 -6.49
C MET A 349 -24.11 -8.26 -7.76
N SER A 350 -23.14 -7.49 -8.24
CA SER A 350 -23.25 -6.71 -9.46
C SER A 350 -21.88 -6.46 -10.06
N THR A 351 -21.88 -6.23 -11.36
CA THR A 351 -20.68 -5.89 -12.13
C THR A 351 -21.01 -4.82 -13.16
N ASN A 352 -20.05 -3.96 -13.47
CA ASN A 352 -20.17 -3.02 -14.58
C ASN A 352 -18.78 -2.78 -15.20
N PRO A 353 -18.64 -2.77 -16.54
CA PRO A 353 -17.41 -2.31 -17.17
C PRO A 353 -17.06 -0.89 -16.72
N PHE A 354 -15.78 -0.64 -16.42
CA PHE A 354 -15.26 0.70 -16.15
C PHE A 354 -14.31 1.19 -17.24
N VAL A 355 -14.12 0.45 -18.32
CA VAL A 355 -13.38 0.85 -19.53
C VAL A 355 -14.33 0.91 -20.73
N LYS A 356 -13.91 1.59 -21.79
CA LYS A 356 -14.73 1.72 -23.02
C LYS A 356 -14.84 0.41 -23.79
N GLU A 357 -13.75 -0.35 -23.82
CA GLU A 357 -13.63 -1.54 -24.67
C GLU A 357 -13.19 -2.74 -23.83
N ILE A 358 -13.94 -3.84 -23.96
CA ILE A 358 -13.58 -5.15 -23.44
C ILE A 358 -13.75 -6.11 -24.60
N GLU A 359 -12.64 -6.48 -25.22
CA GLU A 359 -12.61 -7.42 -26.33
C GLU A 359 -11.45 -8.39 -26.12
N TRP A 360 -11.77 -9.68 -26.22
CA TRP A 360 -10.79 -10.74 -26.15
C TRP A 360 -11.12 -11.78 -27.20
N ASN A 361 -10.32 -11.84 -28.27
CA ASN A 361 -10.15 -13.05 -29.04
C ASN A 361 -8.73 -13.09 -29.63
N SER A 362 -8.19 -14.28 -29.87
CA SER A 362 -6.80 -14.47 -30.32
C SER A 362 -6.46 -13.88 -31.69
N LYS A 363 -7.46 -13.36 -32.44
CA LYS A 363 -7.31 -12.82 -33.79
C LYS A 363 -7.70 -11.34 -33.92
N LYS A 364 -8.28 -10.74 -32.89
CA LYS A 364 -8.75 -9.35 -32.83
C LYS A 364 -8.37 -8.81 -31.46
N ARG A 365 -7.50 -7.80 -31.50
CA ARG A 365 -7.32 -6.73 -30.51
C ARG A 365 -7.70 -7.09 -29.05
N LEU A 366 -6.67 -7.19 -28.20
CA LEU A 366 -6.84 -7.46 -26.77
C LEU A 366 -7.11 -6.17 -25.99
N CYS A 367 -8.31 -6.04 -25.41
CA CYS A 367 -8.75 -4.90 -24.61
C CYS A 367 -9.39 -5.39 -23.30
N PRO A 368 -8.94 -4.93 -22.11
CA PRO A 368 -7.81 -4.03 -21.86
C PRO A 368 -6.46 -4.58 -22.35
N SER A 369 -5.42 -3.75 -22.43
CA SER A 369 -4.07 -4.29 -22.71
C SER A 369 -3.59 -5.27 -21.63
N ILE A 370 -2.47 -5.96 -21.87
CA ILE A 370 -1.86 -6.86 -20.86
C ILE A 370 -1.49 -6.15 -19.55
N ARG A 371 -1.33 -4.81 -19.56
CA ARG A 371 -1.14 -4.02 -18.33
C ARG A 371 -2.35 -4.04 -17.41
N GLY A 372 -3.53 -4.37 -17.96
CA GLY A 372 -4.82 -4.28 -17.31
C GLY A 372 -5.42 -2.87 -17.41
N ALA A 373 -6.74 -2.79 -17.22
CA ALA A 373 -7.50 -1.56 -17.07
C ALA A 373 -7.15 -0.77 -15.81
N THR A 374 -6.51 -1.41 -14.84
CA THR A 374 -5.91 -0.82 -13.66
C THR A 374 -4.83 -1.81 -13.16
N ASN A 375 -4.16 -1.54 -12.04
CA ASN A 375 -3.11 -2.40 -11.48
C ASN A 375 -2.93 -2.06 -9.98
N TRP A 376 -1.71 -2.03 -9.45
CA TRP A 376 -1.43 -1.72 -8.03
C TRP A 376 -1.90 -0.37 -7.48
N MET A 377 -2.44 0.53 -8.30
CA MET A 377 -2.84 1.88 -7.91
C MET A 377 -4.00 1.82 -6.90
N PRO A 378 -3.83 2.34 -5.67
CA PRO A 378 -4.94 2.34 -4.75
C PRO A 378 -6.08 3.26 -5.21
N PRO A 379 -7.33 2.75 -5.22
CA PRO A 379 -8.51 3.59 -5.37
C PRO A 379 -8.77 4.37 -4.08
N SER A 380 -9.69 5.33 -4.14
CA SER A 380 -10.20 6.00 -2.95
C SER A 380 -11.72 6.04 -2.92
N LEU A 381 -12.34 5.85 -1.76
CA LEU A 381 -13.78 5.94 -1.57
C LEU A 381 -14.09 7.15 -0.68
N SER A 382 -14.91 8.08 -1.15
CA SER A 382 -15.44 9.14 -0.30
C SER A 382 -16.80 8.76 0.28
N HIS A 383 -16.90 8.74 1.61
CA HIS A 383 -18.17 8.51 2.31
C HIS A 383 -19.17 9.67 2.13
N ILE A 384 -18.68 10.87 1.80
CA ILE A 384 -19.50 12.06 1.56
C ILE A 384 -20.21 11.96 0.20
N THR A 385 -19.44 11.70 -0.86
CA THR A 385 -19.99 11.65 -2.23
C THR A 385 -20.54 10.27 -2.58
N ARG A 386 -20.16 9.23 -1.83
CA ARG A 386 -20.41 7.80 -2.12
C ARG A 386 -19.83 7.35 -3.45
N LEU A 387 -18.77 8.03 -3.91
CA LEU A 387 -18.06 7.71 -5.14
C LEU A 387 -16.75 7.01 -4.82
N VAL A 388 -16.44 5.99 -5.62
CA VAL A 388 -15.13 5.36 -5.71
C VAL A 388 -14.36 6.01 -6.85
N TYR A 389 -13.19 6.55 -6.54
CA TYR A 389 -12.26 7.13 -7.50
C TYR A 389 -11.21 6.08 -7.84
N ILE A 390 -11.01 5.83 -9.14
CA ILE A 390 -10.05 4.84 -9.62
C ILE A 390 -9.14 5.43 -10.69
N THR A 391 -7.88 5.00 -10.70
CA THR A 391 -6.99 5.24 -11.83
C THR A 391 -7.14 4.11 -12.84
N THR A 392 -7.50 4.47 -14.06
CA THR A 392 -7.80 3.56 -15.17
C THR A 392 -6.78 3.73 -16.29
N LEU A 393 -6.39 2.64 -16.92
CA LEU A 393 -5.70 2.58 -18.20
C LEU A 393 -6.74 2.25 -19.27
N GLU A 394 -7.07 3.21 -20.12
CA GLU A 394 -7.93 2.97 -21.29
C GLU A 394 -7.04 2.56 -22.45
N GLY A 395 -7.29 1.43 -23.09
CA GLY A 395 -6.57 1.04 -24.30
C GLY A 395 -6.37 -0.47 -24.44
N CYS A 396 -5.91 -0.83 -25.63
CA CYS A 396 -5.71 -2.21 -26.04
C CYS A 396 -4.22 -2.52 -26.21
N ALA A 397 -3.89 -3.81 -26.34
CA ALA A 397 -2.53 -4.23 -26.61
C ALA A 397 -2.03 -3.67 -27.94
N GLY A 398 -0.83 -3.08 -27.94
CA GLY A 398 -0.23 -2.45 -29.12
C GLY A 398 -0.65 -1.00 -29.38
N GLU A 399 -1.48 -0.40 -28.51
CA GLU A 399 -1.95 0.98 -28.63
C GLU A 399 -1.44 1.87 -27.50
N ASP A 400 -1.64 3.18 -27.65
CA ASP A 400 -1.52 4.12 -26.54
C ASP A 400 -2.57 3.78 -25.47
N ASN A 401 -2.12 3.69 -24.21
CA ASN A 401 -2.98 3.37 -23.08
C ASN A 401 -3.08 4.59 -22.13
N PRO A 402 -3.84 5.64 -22.47
CA PRO A 402 -3.93 6.83 -21.62
C PRO A 402 -4.49 6.53 -20.23
N PHE A 403 -3.93 7.19 -19.23
CA PHE A 403 -4.47 7.18 -17.88
C PHE A 403 -5.70 8.09 -17.78
N VAL A 404 -6.76 7.58 -17.16
CA VAL A 404 -8.01 8.27 -16.89
C VAL A 404 -8.38 8.07 -15.43
N ILE A 405 -8.64 9.15 -14.69
CA ILE A 405 -9.22 9.07 -13.35
C ILE A 405 -10.74 9.03 -13.52
N LYS A 406 -11.40 8.04 -12.92
CA LYS A 406 -12.85 7.87 -13.01
C LYS A 406 -13.48 7.91 -11.64
N ALA A 407 -14.65 8.54 -11.53
CA ALA A 407 -15.52 8.36 -10.38
C ALA A 407 -16.65 7.39 -10.73
N ILE A 408 -16.82 6.39 -9.89
CA ILE A 408 -17.84 5.36 -10.01
C ILE A 408 -18.76 5.46 -8.79
N ASP A 409 -20.05 5.49 -9.03
CA ASP A 409 -21.05 5.44 -7.98
C ASP A 409 -21.03 4.08 -7.28
N SER A 410 -20.77 4.05 -5.98
CA SER A 410 -20.60 2.80 -5.22
C SER A 410 -21.84 1.90 -5.21
N ALA A 411 -23.04 2.46 -5.43
CA ALA A 411 -24.29 1.71 -5.41
C ALA A 411 -24.66 1.13 -6.79
N SER A 412 -24.61 1.97 -7.82
CA SER A 412 -25.01 1.61 -9.19
C SER A 412 -23.87 1.08 -10.04
N LEU A 413 -22.62 1.22 -9.58
CA LEU A 413 -21.38 0.92 -10.31
C LEU A 413 -21.22 1.71 -11.63
N LYS A 414 -22.02 2.76 -11.83
CA LYS A 414 -21.96 3.59 -13.04
C LYS A 414 -20.90 4.68 -12.90
N ILE A 415 -20.17 4.92 -13.99
CA ILE A 415 -19.25 6.06 -14.09
C ILE A 415 -20.08 7.35 -14.00
N LYS A 416 -19.69 8.26 -13.11
CA LYS A 416 -20.29 9.60 -12.94
C LYS A 416 -19.54 10.66 -13.71
N TRP A 417 -18.21 10.57 -13.70
CA TRP A 417 -17.34 11.44 -14.48
C TRP A 417 -16.02 10.75 -14.78
N SER A 418 -15.29 11.28 -15.75
CA SER A 418 -13.96 10.84 -16.13
C SER A 418 -13.07 12.05 -16.40
N TYR A 419 -11.82 11.98 -15.94
CA TYR A 419 -10.79 12.98 -16.15
C TYR A 419 -9.62 12.34 -16.91
N LEU A 420 -9.42 12.77 -18.16
CA LEU A 420 -8.27 12.34 -18.96
C LEU A 420 -7.00 13.03 -18.44
N THR A 421 -6.03 12.25 -18.01
CA THR A 421 -4.76 12.80 -17.51
C THR A 421 -3.88 13.30 -18.65
N ARG A 422 -3.06 14.32 -18.38
CA ARG A 422 -1.99 14.73 -19.30
C ARG A 422 -0.85 13.71 -19.30
N GLY A 423 -0.35 13.35 -20.48
CA GLY A 423 0.82 12.48 -20.69
C GLY A 423 0.50 10.98 -20.59
N THR A 424 1.21 10.17 -21.38
CA THR A 424 0.87 8.74 -21.59
C THR A 424 1.90 7.74 -21.03
N ASN A 425 3.09 8.18 -20.59
CA ASN A 425 4.27 7.30 -20.62
C ASN A 425 5.00 7.02 -19.30
N ILE A 426 4.56 7.52 -18.14
CA ILE A 426 5.42 7.45 -16.95
C ILE A 426 4.79 6.67 -15.78
N ALA A 427 3.62 7.08 -15.28
CA ALA A 427 2.67 6.33 -14.43
C ALA A 427 1.67 7.30 -13.79
N ALA A 428 0.42 6.89 -13.58
CA ALA A 428 -0.54 7.62 -12.77
C ALA A 428 -0.90 6.77 -11.53
N PRO A 429 -0.23 6.95 -10.40
CA PRO A 429 -0.48 6.19 -9.19
C PRO A 429 -1.76 6.62 -8.45
N GLY A 430 -2.01 5.93 -7.34
CA GLY A 430 -3.29 5.92 -6.64
C GLY A 430 -3.78 7.26 -6.12
N LEU A 431 -5.00 7.21 -5.59
CA LEU A 431 -5.82 8.37 -5.31
C LEU A 431 -6.08 8.49 -3.82
N MET A 432 -6.31 9.71 -3.35
CA MET A 432 -6.77 9.99 -1.99
C MET A 432 -7.84 11.06 -2.03
N ALA A 433 -9.05 10.70 -1.62
CA ALA A 433 -10.12 11.66 -1.37
C ALA A 433 -10.02 12.23 0.05
N THR A 434 -10.54 13.44 0.25
CA THR A 434 -10.56 14.09 1.57
C THR A 434 -11.95 14.61 1.94
N ALA A 435 -12.16 14.88 3.23
CA ALA A 435 -13.35 15.58 3.72
C ALA A 435 -13.49 17.02 3.18
N GLY A 436 -12.44 17.58 2.59
CA GLY A 436 -12.48 18.86 1.86
C GLY A 436 -13.17 18.80 0.49
N ASN A 437 -13.79 17.67 0.13
CA ASN A 437 -14.42 17.39 -1.19
C ASN A 437 -13.43 17.52 -2.37
N ILE A 438 -12.22 17.01 -2.17
CA ILE A 438 -11.15 16.98 -3.16
C ILE A 438 -10.67 15.53 -3.34
N VAL A 439 -10.25 15.19 -4.56
CA VAL A 439 -9.50 13.97 -4.85
C VAL A 439 -8.10 14.37 -5.31
N PHE A 440 -7.09 14.02 -4.51
CA PHE A 440 -5.69 14.11 -4.92
C PHE A 440 -5.31 12.87 -5.72
N GLY A 441 -4.53 13.08 -6.77
CA GLY A 441 -4.02 12.03 -7.64
C GLY A 441 -2.86 12.54 -8.46
N SER A 442 -2.55 11.85 -9.55
CA SER A 442 -1.44 12.22 -10.42
C SER A 442 -1.76 11.98 -11.88
N GLU A 443 -1.02 12.67 -12.73
CA GLU A 443 -1.11 12.53 -14.18
C GLU A 443 0.13 11.84 -14.74
N GLY A 444 -0.02 11.19 -15.91
CA GLY A 444 1.09 10.54 -16.60
C GLY A 444 2.24 11.47 -17.01
N SER A 445 2.03 12.79 -16.94
CA SER A 445 3.02 13.85 -17.14
C SER A 445 3.87 14.17 -15.90
N GLY A 446 3.65 13.51 -14.76
CA GLY A 446 4.40 13.76 -13.52
C GLY A 446 3.87 14.92 -12.67
N HIS A 447 2.63 15.37 -12.93
CA HIS A 447 1.95 16.34 -12.08
C HIS A 447 1.17 15.62 -10.97
N ILE A 448 1.25 16.15 -9.75
CA ILE A 448 0.19 15.91 -8.76
C ILE A 448 -0.98 16.83 -9.12
N VAL A 449 -2.20 16.31 -9.06
CA VAL A 449 -3.43 17.04 -9.37
C VAL A 449 -4.42 16.91 -8.22
N ALA A 450 -5.28 17.91 -8.12
CA ALA A 450 -6.46 17.87 -7.28
C ALA A 450 -7.71 18.12 -8.14
N LEU A 451 -8.68 17.23 -8.00
CA LEU A 451 -9.97 17.29 -8.69
C LEU A 451 -11.08 17.60 -7.67
N ASP A 452 -12.08 18.38 -8.08
CA ASP A 452 -13.34 18.47 -7.33
C ASP A 452 -14.00 17.09 -7.29
N ALA A 453 -14.29 16.60 -6.09
CA ALA A 453 -14.70 15.21 -5.86
C ALA A 453 -16.06 14.86 -6.51
N VAL A 454 -16.91 15.85 -6.79
CA VAL A 454 -18.26 15.65 -7.34
C VAL A 454 -18.25 15.75 -8.87
N THR A 455 -17.49 16.69 -9.42
CA THR A 455 -17.53 17.06 -10.84
C THR A 455 -16.35 16.51 -11.64
N GLY A 456 -15.24 16.14 -11.00
CA GLY A 456 -14.01 15.72 -11.66
C GLY A 456 -13.21 16.87 -12.28
N LYS A 457 -13.63 18.12 -12.09
CA LYS A 457 -12.91 19.29 -12.60
C LYS A 457 -11.58 19.44 -11.88
N LYS A 458 -10.48 19.59 -12.63
CA LYS A 458 -9.18 19.96 -12.06
C LYS A 458 -9.25 21.36 -11.46
N ILE A 459 -8.87 21.48 -10.19
CA ILE A 459 -8.90 22.73 -9.41
C ILE A 459 -7.52 23.17 -8.92
N TRP A 460 -6.53 22.28 -8.95
CA TRP A 460 -5.13 22.59 -8.64
C TRP A 460 -4.21 21.52 -9.25
N ASP A 461 -2.99 21.89 -9.58
CA ASP A 461 -1.91 20.96 -9.93
C ASP A 461 -0.53 21.53 -9.66
N PHE A 462 0.45 20.64 -9.55
CA PHE A 462 1.86 20.98 -9.41
C PHE A 462 2.73 19.97 -10.17
N GLY A 463 3.65 20.47 -11.01
CA GLY A 463 4.59 19.64 -11.76
C GLY A 463 5.78 19.24 -10.91
N THR A 464 5.91 17.95 -10.60
CA THR A 464 7.07 17.45 -9.83
C THR A 464 8.35 17.36 -10.67
N GLY A 465 8.21 17.34 -12.00
CA GLY A 465 9.31 17.02 -12.92
C GLY A 465 9.71 15.54 -12.89
N ARG A 466 8.95 14.68 -12.21
CA ARG A 466 9.27 13.26 -12.00
C ARG A 466 8.08 12.34 -12.25
N ALA A 467 8.40 11.09 -12.52
CA ALA A 467 7.44 9.99 -12.48
C ALA A 467 6.80 9.87 -11.10
N ILE A 468 5.48 9.82 -11.00
CA ILE A 468 4.82 9.53 -9.71
C ILE A 468 4.43 8.06 -9.75
N PHE A 469 4.65 7.32 -8.67
CA PHE A 469 4.37 5.87 -8.62
C PHE A 469 3.67 5.38 -7.35
N GLY A 470 3.63 6.19 -6.29
CA GLY A 470 2.91 5.95 -5.04
C GLY A 470 1.71 6.89 -4.88
N ALA A 471 0.83 6.59 -3.91
CA ALA A 471 -0.35 7.39 -3.65
C ALA A 471 -0.05 8.57 -2.71
N PRO A 472 -0.79 9.68 -2.80
CA PRO A 472 -0.72 10.75 -1.82
C PRO A 472 -1.26 10.28 -0.46
N VAL A 473 -0.69 10.81 0.62
CA VAL A 473 -1.16 10.64 2.00
C VAL A 473 -1.44 12.01 2.63
N SER A 474 -2.35 12.08 3.59
CA SER A 474 -2.62 13.30 4.35
C SER A 474 -2.49 13.06 5.84
N TYR A 475 -1.90 14.01 6.54
CA TYR A 475 -1.69 14.00 7.99
C TYR A 475 -1.80 15.42 8.51
N SER A 476 -1.84 15.58 9.83
CA SER A 476 -1.75 16.89 10.46
C SER A 476 -0.77 16.92 11.61
N ILE A 477 -0.08 18.06 11.74
CA ILE A 477 0.85 18.35 12.83
C ILE A 477 0.43 19.70 13.39
N ASN A 478 0.21 19.78 14.70
CA ASN A 478 -0.26 21.01 15.37
C ASN A 478 -1.50 21.61 14.69
N ASN A 479 -2.47 20.75 14.32
CA ASN A 479 -3.71 21.11 13.61
C ASN A 479 -3.52 21.72 12.21
N ARG A 480 -2.33 21.58 11.62
CA ARG A 480 -2.06 21.95 10.23
C ARG A 480 -1.99 20.72 9.37
N GLN A 481 -2.80 20.65 8.33
CA GLN A 481 -2.90 19.57 7.37
C GLN A 481 -1.79 19.70 6.33
N TYR A 482 -1.19 18.55 6.03
CA TYR A 482 -0.19 18.37 5.00
C TYR A 482 -0.65 17.27 4.04
N ILE A 483 -0.16 17.36 2.82
CA ILE A 483 -0.30 16.33 1.78
C ILE A 483 1.11 15.94 1.35
N SER A 484 1.45 14.65 1.40
CA SER A 484 2.75 14.17 0.94
C SER A 484 2.59 13.12 -0.15
N ILE A 485 3.51 13.12 -1.11
CA ILE A 485 3.55 12.15 -2.21
C ILE A 485 5.00 11.86 -2.59
N VAL A 486 5.25 10.62 -3.03
CA VAL A 486 6.54 10.22 -3.59
C VAL A 486 6.52 10.36 -5.12
N ALA A 487 7.57 10.96 -5.68
CA ALA A 487 7.74 11.16 -7.11
C ALA A 487 9.21 10.87 -7.51
N GLY A 488 9.43 9.81 -8.27
CA GLY A 488 10.75 9.35 -8.69
C GLY A 488 11.61 8.99 -7.50
N SER A 489 12.57 9.84 -7.14
CA SER A 489 13.41 9.69 -5.95
C SER A 489 13.11 10.72 -4.86
N ASP A 490 12.10 11.55 -5.05
CA ASP A 490 11.81 12.70 -4.20
C ASP A 490 10.49 12.50 -3.45
N ILE A 491 10.44 13.07 -2.25
CA ILE A 491 9.21 13.24 -1.47
C ILE A 491 8.86 14.72 -1.57
N TYR A 492 7.61 15.00 -1.94
CA TYR A 492 7.05 16.34 -1.94
C TYR A 492 6.02 16.44 -0.83
N THR A 493 6.12 17.46 0.00
CA THR A 493 5.13 17.78 1.02
C THR A 493 4.55 19.16 0.79
N PHE A 494 3.23 19.24 0.80
CA PHE A 494 2.45 20.45 0.56
C PHE A 494 1.65 20.82 1.80
N GLY A 495 1.36 22.11 1.96
CA GLY A 495 0.50 22.62 3.03
C GLY A 495 0.10 24.07 2.78
N LEU A 496 -0.92 24.55 3.50
CA LEU A 496 -1.32 25.95 3.42
C LEU A 496 -0.30 26.84 4.15
N HIS A 497 -0.12 28.08 3.70
CA HIS A 497 0.60 29.09 4.49
C HIS A 497 -0.13 29.35 5.81
N SER A 498 0.63 29.55 6.88
CA SER A 498 0.09 30.10 8.12
C SER A 498 -0.48 31.48 7.79
N ALA A 499 -1.70 31.80 8.25
CA ALA A 499 -2.15 33.18 8.20
C ALA A 499 -1.12 34.02 8.98
N GLN A 500 -0.55 35.04 8.33
CA GLN A 500 0.38 35.97 8.97
C GLN A 500 -0.33 36.83 10.01
#